data_AF-K1SAC4-F1
#
_entry.id   AF-K1SAC4-F1
#
_cell.length_a   1.000
_cell.length_b   1.000
_cell.length_c   1.000
_cell.angle_alpha   90.00
_cell.angle_beta   90.00
_cell.angle_gamma   90.00
#
_symmetry.space_group_name_H-M   'P 1'
#
loop_
_entity.id
_entity.type
_entity.pdbx_description
1 polymer ?
#
loop_
_entity_poly.entity_id
_entity_poly.type
_entity_poly.pdbx_seq_one_letter_code
_entity_poly.pdbx_strand_id
1 'polypeptide(L)'
;MYPHAAPAKELSVKLSEKYGVPVLPINCLELTETEIKEIMTQLLFEFPIREVSVKLPFWLTALPHDHWLRKALFGAVASAANEMELVRDVSLMTERLKECEYTDDCSVSSMDLGCGSANISVRVGSGLFYKVLSESTGLTVENEQSLMATMRELASVKKEYDRLKCALDEVEATGYGIVMPSIDELTLEEPELVKQGGKYGVKLSASAPSIHMLKA
;
A
#
# COMPACT_ATOMS: atom_id res chain seq x y z
N MET A 1 29.80 15.38 45.97
CA MET A 1 28.58 14.64 45.58
C MET A 1 28.68 14.48 44.06
N TYR A 2 29.14 13.33 43.56
CA TYR A 2 29.55 13.16 42.16
C TYR A 2 28.58 12.19 41.44
N PRO A 3 27.50 12.70 40.82
CA PRO A 3 26.49 11.88 40.16
C PRO A 3 27.07 11.05 38.99
N HIS A 4 28.15 11.53 38.37
CA HIS A 4 28.81 10.83 37.27
C HIS A 4 29.88 9.83 37.71
N ALA A 5 30.17 9.70 39.01
CA ALA A 5 31.16 8.75 39.50
C ALA A 5 30.71 7.30 39.26
N ALA A 6 31.65 6.42 38.89
CA ALA A 6 31.41 5.00 38.67
C ALA A 6 30.52 4.32 39.73
N PRO A 7 30.75 4.50 41.05
CA PRO A 7 29.90 3.86 42.07
C PRO A 7 28.43 4.32 42.05
N ALA A 8 28.15 5.57 41.67
CA ALA A 8 26.79 6.10 41.59
C ALA A 8 26.02 5.52 40.39
N LYS A 9 26.71 5.34 39.25
CA LYS A 9 26.15 4.71 38.05
C LYS A 9 25.93 3.20 38.24
N GLU A 10 26.87 2.50 38.89
CA GLU A 10 26.68 1.08 39.19
C GLU A 10 25.51 0.85 40.14
N LEU A 11 25.32 1.74 41.12
CA LEU A 11 24.18 1.67 42.01
C LEU A 11 22.87 1.95 41.26
N SER A 12 22.85 2.92 40.34
CA SER A 12 21.64 3.24 39.57
C SER A 12 21.22 2.08 38.66
N VAL A 13 22.17 1.38 38.03
CA VAL A 13 21.88 0.17 37.22
C VAL A 13 21.27 -0.92 38.10
N LYS A 14 21.90 -1.26 39.23
CA LYS A 14 21.39 -2.28 40.16
C LYS A 14 19.98 -1.98 40.68
N LEU A 15 19.70 -0.71 40.97
CA LEU A 15 18.38 -0.29 41.42
C LEU A 15 17.36 -0.32 40.26
N SER A 16 17.77 0.03 39.05
CA SER A 16 16.90 -0.02 37.87
C SER A 16 16.47 -1.47 37.58
N GLU A 17 17.41 -2.42 37.65
CA GLU A 17 17.11 -3.85 37.52
C GLU A 17 16.19 -4.35 38.63
N LYS A 18 16.43 -3.92 39.88
CA LYS A 18 15.64 -4.35 41.04
C LYS A 18 14.20 -3.85 40.99
N TYR A 19 13.96 -2.64 40.51
CA TYR A 19 12.64 -1.99 40.55
C TYR A 19 11.93 -1.94 39.19
N GLY A 20 12.58 -2.33 38.09
CA GLY A 20 11.98 -2.36 36.74
C GLY A 20 11.78 -1.00 36.09
N VAL A 21 12.26 0.07 36.72
CA VAL A 21 12.12 1.47 36.28
C VAL A 21 13.49 2.16 36.22
N PRO A 22 13.70 3.12 35.31
CA PRO A 22 14.98 3.81 35.17
C PRO A 22 15.29 4.66 36.41
N VAL A 23 16.51 4.50 36.94
CA VAL A 23 17.02 5.31 38.05
C VAL A 23 18.11 6.24 37.55
N LEU A 24 17.92 7.55 37.75
CA LEU A 24 18.87 8.59 37.31
C LEU A 24 19.70 9.10 38.51
N PRO A 25 21.03 8.93 38.51
CA PRO A 25 21.89 9.55 39.50
C PRO A 25 22.13 11.02 39.14
N ILE A 26 21.48 11.94 39.84
CA ILE A 26 21.55 13.39 39.60
C ILE A 26 21.95 14.16 40.88
N ASN A 27 22.62 15.31 40.71
CA ASN A 27 22.90 16.22 41.82
C ASN A 27 21.84 17.33 41.88
N CYS A 28 20.89 17.20 42.80
CA CYS A 28 19.79 18.17 42.92
C CYS A 28 20.23 19.60 43.28
N LEU A 29 21.43 19.80 43.82
CA LEU A 29 21.96 21.13 44.16
C LEU A 29 22.53 21.86 42.94
N GLU A 30 22.94 21.13 41.90
CA GLU A 30 23.59 21.66 40.69
C GLU A 30 22.81 21.25 39.43
N LEU A 31 21.47 21.20 39.54
CA LEU A 31 20.60 20.80 38.42
C LEU A 31 20.71 21.78 37.25
N THR A 32 21.06 21.25 36.09
CA THR A 32 21.08 21.97 34.82
C THR A 32 19.77 21.81 34.06
N GLU A 33 19.46 22.73 33.14
CA GLU A 33 18.26 22.63 32.29
C GLU A 33 18.25 21.34 31.46
N THR A 34 19.42 20.87 31.02
CA THR A 34 19.58 19.61 30.29
C THR A 34 19.17 18.41 31.14
N GLU A 35 19.59 18.34 32.39
CA GLU A 35 19.21 17.26 33.32
C GLU A 35 17.72 17.30 33.64
N ILE A 36 17.12 18.49 33.78
CA ILE A 36 15.67 18.63 33.95
C ILE A 36 14.92 18.07 32.74
N LYS A 37 15.37 18.39 31.52
CA LYS A 37 14.77 17.84 30.28
C LYS A 37 14.91 16.32 30.22
N GLU A 38 16.06 15.77 30.64
CA GLU A 38 16.29 14.33 30.69
C GLU A 38 15.35 13.63 31.69
N ILE A 39 15.20 14.18 32.89
CA ILE A 39 14.27 13.66 33.92
C ILE A 39 12.84 13.64 33.38
N MET A 40 12.39 14.75 32.79
CA MET A 40 11.05 14.86 32.22
C MET A 40 10.85 13.86 31.08
N THR A 41 11.86 13.67 30.24
CA THR A 41 11.83 12.72 29.13
C THR A 41 11.70 11.29 29.64
N GLN A 42 12.55 10.89 30.60
CA GLN A 42 12.50 9.54 31.20
C GLN A 42 11.16 9.28 31.88
N LEU A 43 10.60 10.27 32.58
CA LEU A 43 9.27 10.16 33.18
C LEU A 43 8.17 9.93 32.13
N LEU A 44 8.22 10.66 31.02
CA LEU A 44 7.26 10.49 29.92
C LEU A 44 7.37 9.12 29.22
N PHE A 45 8.57 8.54 29.17
CA PHE A 45 8.78 7.20 28.60
C PHE A 45 8.23 6.07 29.48
N GLU A 46 8.03 6.32 30.77
CA GLU A 46 7.40 5.41 31.74
C GLU A 46 5.88 5.57 31.82
N PHE A 47 5.28 6.39 30.95
CA PHE A 47 3.83 6.46 30.87
C PHE A 47 3.25 5.29 30.09
N PRO A 48 2.04 4.83 30.45
CA PRO A 48 1.37 3.75 29.76
C PRO A 48 1.01 4.19 28.34
N ILE A 49 1.23 3.31 27.37
CA ILE A 49 0.81 3.57 26.01
C ILE A 49 -0.69 3.32 25.85
N ARG A 50 -1.37 4.22 25.14
CA ARG A 50 -2.82 4.16 24.90
C ARG A 50 -3.16 3.74 23.49
N GLU A 51 -2.39 4.20 22.51
CA GLU A 51 -2.67 3.95 21.10
C GLU A 51 -1.39 3.81 20.29
N VAL A 52 -1.35 2.79 19.44
CA VAL A 52 -0.28 2.61 18.47
C VAL A 52 -0.88 2.47 17.08
N SER A 53 -0.58 3.44 16.23
CA SER A 53 -1.00 3.46 14.84
C SER A 53 0.13 2.94 13.96
N VAL A 54 -0.08 1.78 13.34
CA VAL A 54 0.88 1.18 12.40
C VAL A 54 0.45 1.46 10.97
N LYS A 55 1.28 2.21 10.24
CA LYS A 55 1.10 2.51 8.82
C LYS A 55 1.74 1.42 7.98
N LEU A 56 0.89 0.64 7.34
CA LEU A 56 1.25 -0.38 6.35
C LEU A 56 0.96 0.14 4.93
N PRO A 57 1.64 -0.38 3.89
CA PRO A 57 1.30 -0.04 2.51
C PRO A 57 -0.16 -0.34 2.17
N PHE A 58 -0.85 0.65 1.58
CA PHE A 58 -2.29 0.58 1.35
C PHE A 58 -2.72 -0.61 0.49
N TRP A 59 -1.91 -1.02 -0.48
CA TRP A 59 -2.20 -2.17 -1.34
C TRP A 59 -2.35 -3.49 -0.57
N LEU A 60 -1.75 -3.62 0.62
CA LEU A 60 -1.97 -4.81 1.47
C LEU A 60 -3.42 -4.93 1.94
N THR A 61 -4.13 -3.81 2.12
CA THR A 61 -5.55 -3.83 2.51
C THR A 61 -6.46 -4.28 1.39
N ALA A 62 -6.01 -4.18 0.14
CA ALA A 62 -6.73 -4.72 -1.02
C ALA A 62 -6.63 -6.25 -1.11
N LEU A 63 -5.68 -6.88 -0.40
CA LEU A 63 -5.55 -8.33 -0.39
C LEU A 63 -6.64 -8.99 0.45
N PRO A 64 -7.12 -10.19 0.06
CA PRO A 64 -8.03 -10.97 0.87
C PRO A 64 -7.50 -11.17 2.29
N HIS A 65 -8.39 -11.24 3.27
CA HIS A 65 -8.02 -11.50 4.68
C HIS A 65 -7.23 -12.80 4.86
N ASP A 66 -7.47 -13.78 3.98
CA ASP A 66 -6.83 -15.09 4.04
C ASP A 66 -5.43 -15.12 3.40
N HIS A 67 -5.01 -14.03 2.75
CA HIS A 67 -3.73 -13.96 2.05
C HIS A 67 -2.55 -14.10 3.02
N TRP A 68 -1.59 -14.97 2.67
CA TRP A 68 -0.44 -15.32 3.51
C TRP A 68 0.36 -14.09 3.98
N LEU A 69 0.66 -13.15 3.07
CA LEU A 69 1.40 -11.93 3.39
C LEU A 69 0.66 -11.03 4.39
N ARG A 70 -0.65 -10.89 4.20
CA ARG A 70 -1.49 -10.08 5.09
C ARG A 70 -1.54 -10.72 6.48
N LYS A 71 -1.74 -12.03 6.57
CA LYS A 71 -1.70 -12.75 7.86
C LYS A 71 -0.35 -12.62 8.57
N ALA A 72 0.76 -12.77 7.85
CA ALA A 72 2.08 -12.69 8.44
C ALA A 72 2.37 -11.29 9.02
N LEU A 73 2.12 -10.23 8.24
CA LEU A 73 2.37 -8.85 8.70
C LEU A 73 1.44 -8.43 9.83
N PHE A 74 0.13 -8.68 9.70
CA PHE A 74 -0.83 -8.34 10.77
C PHE A 74 -0.59 -9.19 12.03
N GLY A 75 -0.18 -10.46 11.87
CA GLY A 75 0.22 -11.31 12.99
C GLY A 75 1.46 -10.80 13.70
N ALA A 76 2.48 -10.37 12.96
CA ALA A 76 3.68 -9.75 13.52
C ALA A 76 3.35 -8.46 14.29
N VAL A 77 2.50 -7.60 13.72
CA VAL A 77 2.03 -6.38 14.38
C VAL A 77 1.25 -6.70 15.66
N ALA A 78 0.31 -7.65 15.62
CA ALA A 78 -0.48 -8.03 16.78
C ALA A 78 0.38 -8.64 17.90
N SER A 79 1.34 -9.50 17.54
CA SER A 79 2.29 -10.08 18.50
C SER A 79 3.17 -9.02 19.13
N ALA A 80 3.68 -8.07 18.35
CA ALA A 80 4.50 -6.98 18.87
C ALA A 80 3.68 -6.04 19.77
N ALA A 81 2.41 -5.78 19.42
CA ALA A 81 1.52 -4.93 20.20
C ALA A 81 1.12 -5.53 21.57
N ASN A 82 0.99 -6.87 21.68
CA ASN A 82 0.62 -7.53 22.92
C ASN A 82 1.65 -7.41 24.04
N GLU A 83 2.90 -7.10 23.71
CA GLU A 83 3.99 -6.97 24.68
C GLU A 83 4.28 -5.50 25.05
N MET A 84 3.44 -4.58 24.60
CA MET A 84 3.59 -3.15 24.85
C MET A 84 2.80 -2.74 26.07
N GLU A 85 3.49 -2.16 27.05
CA GLU A 85 2.86 -1.55 28.22
C GLU A 85 3.20 -0.06 28.31
N LEU A 86 4.44 0.30 27.96
CA LEU A 86 5.00 1.62 28.16
C LEU A 86 5.39 2.28 26.83
N VAL A 87 5.48 3.61 26.85
CA VAL A 87 5.90 4.40 25.68
C VAL A 87 7.32 4.03 25.20
N ARG A 88 8.21 3.64 26.11
CA ARG A 88 9.56 3.14 25.72
C ARG A 88 9.52 1.85 24.88
N ASP A 89 8.45 1.06 24.99
CA ASP A 89 8.33 -0.23 24.29
C ASP A 89 8.05 -0.06 22.78
N VAL A 90 7.71 1.15 22.33
CA VAL A 90 7.57 1.44 20.89
C VAL A 90 8.87 1.15 20.14
N SER A 91 10.03 1.44 20.74
CA SER A 91 11.33 1.10 20.15
C SER A 91 11.50 -0.42 20.01
N LEU A 92 11.09 -1.19 21.01
CA LEU A 92 11.12 -2.66 20.96
C LEU A 92 10.20 -3.22 19.86
N MET A 93 9.00 -2.64 19.72
CA MET A 93 8.08 -2.99 18.63
C MET A 93 8.72 -2.75 17.26
N THR A 94 9.39 -1.60 17.06
CA THR A 94 10.03 -1.32 15.78
C THR A 94 11.14 -2.31 15.43
N GLU A 95 11.92 -2.77 16.42
CA GLU A 95 12.97 -3.78 16.19
C GLU A 95 12.37 -5.14 15.83
N ARG A 96 11.34 -5.59 16.54
CA ARG A 96 10.65 -6.86 16.22
C ARG A 96 9.98 -6.86 14.85
N LEU A 97 9.41 -5.72 14.45
CA LEU A 97 8.82 -5.60 13.12
C LEU A 97 9.87 -5.71 12.02
N LYS A 98 11.13 -5.31 12.27
CA LYS A 98 12.26 -5.50 11.36
C LYS A 98 12.74 -6.96 11.28
N GLU A 99 12.50 -7.77 12.32
CA GLU A 99 12.83 -9.20 12.30
C GLU A 99 11.90 -10.01 11.35
N CYS A 100 10.77 -9.43 10.95
CA CYS A 100 9.86 -10.07 10.00
C CYS A 100 10.48 -10.09 8.59
N GLU A 101 10.54 -11.28 7.96
CA GLU A 101 11.13 -11.49 6.62
C GLU A 101 10.51 -10.60 5.52
N TYR A 102 9.27 -10.18 5.71
CA TYR A 102 8.53 -9.37 4.73
C TYR A 102 8.67 -7.86 4.94
N THR A 103 9.29 -7.44 6.04
CA THR A 103 9.54 -6.04 6.37
C THR A 103 10.94 -5.65 5.91
N ASP A 104 11.03 -4.56 5.17
CA ASP A 104 12.30 -3.97 4.72
C ASP A 104 12.82 -2.96 5.74
N ASP A 105 11.93 -2.11 6.24
CA ASP A 105 12.28 -1.09 7.24
C ASP A 105 11.07 -0.74 8.12
N CYS A 106 11.34 -0.36 9.37
CA CYS A 106 10.33 0.06 10.32
C CYS A 106 10.86 1.23 11.15
N SER A 107 10.12 2.34 11.18
CA SER A 107 10.53 3.55 11.89
C SER A 107 9.36 4.23 12.61
N VAL A 108 9.66 4.88 13.73
CA VAL A 108 8.69 5.74 14.43
C VAL A 108 8.56 7.04 13.65
N SER A 109 7.36 7.32 13.15
CA SER A 109 7.07 8.53 12.37
C SER A 109 6.75 9.74 13.24
N SER A 110 6.02 9.51 14.33
CA SER A 110 5.69 10.54 15.31
C SER A 110 5.27 9.88 16.62
N MET A 111 5.45 10.59 17.72
CA MET A 111 5.03 10.12 19.04
C MET A 111 4.53 11.31 19.86
N ASP A 112 3.35 11.15 20.46
CA ASP A 112 2.80 12.08 21.43
C ASP A 112 2.89 11.44 22.82
N LEU A 113 3.94 11.85 23.53
CA LEU A 113 4.22 11.41 24.89
C LEU A 113 3.17 11.88 25.91
N GLY A 114 2.46 12.97 25.63
CA GLY A 114 1.44 13.52 26.52
C GLY A 114 0.13 12.73 26.47
N CYS A 115 -0.22 12.22 25.28
CA CYS A 115 -1.41 11.38 25.09
C CYS A 115 -1.10 9.88 25.17
N GLY A 116 0.17 9.49 25.12
CA GLY A 116 0.60 8.09 25.04
C GLY A 116 0.25 7.47 23.70
N SER A 117 0.38 8.22 22.60
CA SER A 117 0.12 7.72 21.24
C SER A 117 1.38 7.70 20.37
N ALA A 118 1.52 6.68 19.54
CA ALA A 118 2.67 6.53 18.66
C ALA A 118 2.27 6.10 17.25
N ASN A 119 2.94 6.67 16.24
CA ASN A 119 2.79 6.31 14.85
C ASN A 119 4.05 5.62 14.35
N ILE A 120 3.89 4.41 13.84
CA ILE A 120 4.97 3.60 13.28
C ILE A 120 4.71 3.44 11.79
N SER A 121 5.72 3.63 10.95
CA SER A 121 5.64 3.34 9.52
C SER A 121 6.46 2.10 9.19
N VAL A 122 5.82 1.16 8.51
CA VAL A 122 6.41 -0.11 8.07
C VAL A 122 6.53 -0.08 6.55
N ARG A 123 7.74 -0.28 6.05
CA ARG A 123 8.01 -0.55 4.65
C ARG A 123 8.13 -2.05 4.43
N VAL A 124 7.41 -2.51 3.43
CA VAL A 124 7.41 -3.91 2.99
C VAL A 124 8.38 -4.02 1.83
N GLY A 125 9.05 -5.17 1.69
CA GLY A 125 10.01 -5.42 0.62
C GLY A 125 9.46 -5.03 -0.76
N SER A 126 10.23 -4.24 -1.52
CA SER A 126 9.82 -3.68 -2.82
C SER A 126 9.39 -4.75 -3.83
N GLY A 127 10.00 -5.93 -3.79
CA GLY A 127 9.65 -7.07 -4.65
C GLY A 127 8.33 -7.77 -4.28
N LEU A 128 7.85 -7.63 -3.04
CA LEU A 128 6.64 -8.34 -2.58
C LEU A 128 5.38 -7.83 -3.27
N PHE A 129 5.32 -6.53 -3.58
CA PHE A 129 4.21 -5.96 -4.34
C PHE A 129 4.03 -6.65 -5.69
N TYR A 130 5.12 -6.77 -6.46
CA TYR A 130 5.10 -7.39 -7.79
C TYR A 130 4.85 -8.90 -7.73
N LYS A 131 5.42 -9.58 -6.72
CA LYS A 131 5.17 -11.00 -6.46
C LYS A 131 3.69 -11.27 -6.20
N VAL A 132 3.07 -10.49 -5.30
CA VAL A 132 1.64 -10.65 -4.97
C VAL A 132 0.75 -10.28 -6.15
N LEU A 133 1.12 -9.27 -6.93
CA LEU A 133 0.38 -8.92 -8.14
C LEU A 133 0.44 -10.05 -9.17
N SER A 134 1.62 -10.67 -9.33
CA SER A 134 1.78 -11.81 -10.25
C SER A 134 1.00 -13.04 -9.79
N GLU A 135 1.03 -13.35 -8.49
CA GLU A 135 0.26 -14.45 -7.90
C GLU A 135 -1.25 -14.25 -8.06
N SER A 136 -1.75 -13.04 -7.86
CA SER A 136 -3.18 -12.73 -7.91
C SER A 136 -3.75 -12.63 -9.32
N THR A 137 -2.96 -12.16 -10.28
CA THR A 137 -3.40 -11.96 -11.68
C THR A 137 -3.03 -13.12 -12.59
N GLY A 138 -2.08 -13.97 -12.20
CA GLY A 138 -1.48 -14.99 -13.07
C GLY A 138 -0.58 -14.40 -14.16
N LEU A 139 -0.33 -13.09 -14.15
CA LEU A 139 0.51 -12.39 -15.11
C LEU A 139 1.93 -12.25 -14.55
N THR A 140 2.94 -12.34 -15.41
CA THR A 140 4.34 -12.15 -14.99
C THR A 140 4.64 -10.66 -14.84
N VAL A 141 4.59 -10.15 -13.62
CA VAL A 141 4.95 -8.77 -13.28
C VAL A 141 6.17 -8.78 -12.36
N GLU A 142 7.34 -8.42 -12.90
CA GLU A 142 8.60 -8.46 -12.14
C GLU A 142 9.00 -7.10 -11.58
N ASN A 143 8.60 -6.01 -12.24
CA ASN A 143 8.99 -4.65 -11.88
C ASN A 143 8.02 -3.60 -12.49
N GLU A 144 8.28 -2.33 -12.20
CA GLU A 144 7.55 -1.16 -12.70
C GLU A 144 7.42 -1.14 -14.24
N GLN A 145 8.48 -1.50 -14.96
CA GLN A 145 8.48 -1.50 -16.43
C GLN A 145 7.57 -2.60 -16.98
N SER A 146 7.66 -3.80 -16.40
CA SER A 146 6.80 -4.94 -16.73
C SER A 146 5.34 -4.61 -16.40
N LEU A 147 5.06 -4.02 -15.24
CA LEU A 147 3.72 -3.57 -14.87
C LEU A 147 3.14 -2.58 -15.91
N MET A 148 3.93 -1.59 -16.32
CA MET A 148 3.52 -0.61 -17.33
C MET A 148 3.31 -1.23 -18.72
N ALA A 149 4.06 -2.28 -19.07
CA ALA A 149 3.85 -3.01 -20.32
C ALA A 149 2.55 -3.82 -20.25
N THR A 150 2.36 -4.61 -19.19
CA THR A 150 1.15 -5.42 -18.97
C THR A 150 -0.10 -4.57 -18.89
N MET A 151 -0.07 -3.41 -18.21
CA MET A 151 -1.23 -2.51 -18.15
C MET A 151 -1.59 -1.91 -19.52
N ARG A 152 -0.58 -1.61 -20.36
CA ARG A 152 -0.83 -1.13 -21.73
C ARG A 152 -1.44 -2.22 -22.60
N GLU A 153 -0.93 -3.44 -22.49
CA GLU A 153 -1.48 -4.60 -23.19
C GLU A 153 -2.92 -4.89 -22.75
N LEU A 154 -3.19 -4.95 -21.44
CA LEU A 154 -4.52 -5.13 -20.89
C LEU A 154 -5.49 -4.01 -21.30
N ALA A 155 -5.03 -2.76 -21.38
CA ALA A 155 -5.86 -1.65 -21.85
C ALA A 155 -6.21 -1.81 -23.34
N SER A 156 -5.27 -2.24 -24.18
CA SER A 156 -5.52 -2.52 -25.60
C SER A 156 -6.51 -3.67 -25.77
N VAL A 157 -6.25 -4.79 -25.10
CA VAL A 157 -7.12 -5.98 -25.13
C VAL A 157 -8.51 -5.66 -24.61
N LYS A 158 -8.62 -4.88 -23.52
CA LYS A 158 -9.91 -4.43 -22.99
C LYS A 158 -10.67 -3.58 -24.01
N LYS A 159 -10.01 -2.67 -24.73
CA LYS A 159 -10.65 -1.85 -25.75
C LYS A 159 -11.20 -2.70 -26.90
N GLU A 160 -10.44 -3.69 -27.34
CA GLU A 160 -10.89 -4.64 -28.36
C GLU A 160 -12.02 -5.54 -27.85
N TYR A 161 -11.90 -6.06 -26.63
CA TYR A 161 -12.93 -6.86 -25.99
C TYR A 161 -14.24 -6.08 -25.78
N ASP A 162 -14.18 -4.82 -25.34
CA ASP A 162 -15.35 -3.98 -25.13
C ASP A 162 -16.14 -3.76 -26.44
N ARG A 163 -15.47 -3.78 -27.61
CA ARG A 163 -16.15 -3.76 -28.93
C ARG A 163 -16.88 -5.07 -29.21
N LEU A 164 -16.31 -6.19 -28.81
CA LEU A 164 -16.85 -7.54 -29.06
C LEU A 164 -17.92 -7.95 -28.04
N LYS A 165 -17.87 -7.37 -26.83
CA LYS A 165 -18.68 -7.77 -25.66
C LYS A 165 -20.17 -7.78 -25.96
N CYS A 166 -20.71 -6.73 -26.57
CA CYS A 166 -22.14 -6.65 -26.89
C CYS A 166 -22.57 -7.78 -27.85
N ALA A 167 -21.77 -8.05 -28.88
CA ALA A 167 -22.06 -9.12 -29.83
C ALA A 167 -21.95 -10.51 -29.17
N LEU A 168 -21.00 -10.72 -28.27
CA LEU A 168 -20.88 -11.97 -27.50
C LEU A 168 -22.11 -12.18 -26.61
N ASP A 169 -22.59 -11.13 -25.93
CA ASP A 169 -23.80 -11.18 -25.12
C ASP A 169 -25.05 -11.50 -25.98
N GLU A 170 -25.14 -10.95 -27.21
CA GLU A 170 -26.21 -11.26 -28.17
C GLU A 170 -26.17 -12.71 -28.67
N VAL A 171 -24.98 -13.23 -28.95
CA VAL A 171 -24.76 -14.63 -29.35
C VAL A 171 -25.22 -15.59 -28.25
N GLU A 172 -24.86 -15.30 -27.00
CA GLU A 172 -25.29 -16.12 -25.86
C GLU A 172 -26.82 -16.10 -25.68
N ALA A 173 -27.46 -14.95 -25.92
CA ALA A 173 -28.91 -14.79 -25.75
C ALA A 173 -29.74 -15.35 -26.92
N THR A 174 -29.28 -15.18 -28.16
CA THR A 174 -30.10 -15.41 -29.37
C THR A 174 -29.50 -16.41 -30.36
N GLY A 175 -28.27 -16.87 -30.13
CA GLY A 175 -27.50 -17.73 -31.05
C GLY A 175 -26.76 -16.95 -32.14
N TYR A 176 -26.91 -15.63 -32.20
CA TYR A 176 -26.33 -14.77 -33.22
C TYR A 176 -26.00 -13.39 -32.65
N GLY A 177 -24.88 -12.80 -33.05
CA GLY A 177 -24.53 -11.44 -32.65
C GLY A 177 -23.70 -10.74 -33.69
N ILE A 178 -23.86 -9.42 -33.75
CA ILE A 178 -23.20 -8.58 -34.75
C ILE A 178 -22.34 -7.54 -34.05
N VAL A 179 -21.06 -7.48 -34.41
CA VAL A 179 -20.18 -6.38 -34.06
C VAL A 179 -20.32 -5.31 -35.14
N MET A 180 -20.89 -4.17 -34.75
CA MET A 180 -21.00 -3.02 -35.64
C MET A 180 -19.64 -2.31 -35.75
N PRO A 181 -19.22 -1.90 -36.97
CA PRO A 181 -17.99 -1.15 -37.15
C PRO A 181 -18.04 0.18 -36.41
N SER A 182 -16.89 0.59 -35.89
CA SER A 182 -16.72 1.91 -35.27
C SER A 182 -16.58 3.01 -36.31
N ILE A 183 -16.81 4.27 -35.91
CA ILE A 183 -16.65 5.44 -36.80
C ILE A 183 -15.22 5.50 -37.39
N ASP A 184 -14.23 5.07 -36.61
CA ASP A 184 -12.82 5.04 -37.03
C ASP A 184 -12.54 3.99 -38.14
N GLU A 185 -13.46 3.05 -38.36
CA GLU A 185 -13.39 1.99 -39.38
C GLU A 185 -14.22 2.31 -40.63
N LEU A 186 -14.87 3.49 -40.67
CA LEU A 186 -15.61 3.95 -41.83
C LEU A 186 -14.64 4.41 -42.92
N THR A 187 -14.73 3.77 -44.08
CA THR A 187 -14.01 4.19 -45.28
C THR A 187 -14.96 5.03 -46.11
N LEU A 188 -14.60 6.29 -46.35
CA LEU A 188 -15.36 7.18 -47.24
C LEU A 188 -15.08 6.80 -48.69
N GLU A 189 -16.14 6.46 -49.42
CA GLU A 189 -16.06 6.19 -50.86
C GLU A 189 -16.05 7.51 -51.64
N GLU A 190 -15.61 7.44 -52.90
CA GLU A 190 -15.55 8.63 -53.75
C GLU A 190 -16.93 9.29 -53.88
N PRO A 191 -17.03 10.63 -53.71
CA PRO A 191 -18.30 11.33 -53.75
C PRO A 191 -18.90 11.34 -55.16
N GLU A 192 -20.15 10.89 -55.28
CA GLU A 192 -20.88 10.90 -56.55
C GLU A 192 -21.75 12.15 -56.68
N LEU A 193 -21.64 12.84 -57.82
CA LEU A 193 -22.52 13.98 -58.16
C LEU A 193 -23.87 13.46 -58.64
N VAL A 194 -24.92 13.75 -57.87
CA VAL A 194 -26.29 13.35 -58.20
C VAL A 194 -27.08 14.56 -58.66
N LYS A 195 -27.78 14.44 -59.79
CA LYS A 195 -28.61 15.51 -60.34
C LYS A 195 -30.08 15.09 -60.30
N GLN A 196 -30.88 15.77 -59.48
CA GLN A 196 -32.32 15.55 -59.40
C GLN A 196 -33.06 16.88 -59.56
N GLY A 197 -33.94 16.98 -60.57
CA GLY A 197 -34.86 18.12 -60.75
C GLY A 197 -34.19 19.51 -60.84
N GLY A 198 -33.03 19.62 -61.48
CA GLY A 198 -32.32 20.90 -61.64
C GLY A 198 -31.43 21.31 -60.45
N LYS A 199 -31.40 20.52 -59.37
CA LYS A 199 -30.48 20.69 -58.23
C LYS A 199 -29.34 19.69 -58.30
N TYR A 200 -28.14 20.13 -57.93
CA TYR A 200 -26.94 19.29 -57.79
C TYR A 200 -26.78 18.91 -56.31
N GLY A 201 -26.59 17.63 -56.04
CA GLY A 201 -26.27 17.10 -54.72
C GLY A 201 -25.00 16.25 -54.79
N VAL A 202 -24.33 16.10 -53.65
CA VAL A 202 -23.19 15.20 -53.50
C VAL A 202 -23.66 14.03 -52.63
N LYS A 203 -23.57 12.80 -53.14
CA LYS A 203 -23.81 11.59 -52.37
C LYS A 203 -22.48 11.11 -51.79
N LEU A 204 -22.43 11.05 -50.47
CA LEU A 204 -21.34 10.45 -49.72
C LEU A 204 -21.77 9.06 -49.30
N SER A 205 -21.05 8.04 -49.77
CA SER A 205 -21.20 6.66 -49.31
C SER A 205 -20.05 6.35 -48.36
N ALA A 206 -20.34 5.62 -47.28
CA ALA A 206 -19.32 5.10 -46.38
C ALA A 206 -19.58 3.61 -46.18
N SER A 207 -18.53 2.81 -46.21
CA SER A 207 -18.58 1.38 -45.97
C SER A 207 -17.60 0.98 -44.87
N ALA A 208 -17.97 -0.03 -44.09
CA ALA A 208 -17.12 -0.58 -43.05
C ALA A 208 -17.42 -2.08 -42.82
N PRO A 209 -16.42 -2.88 -42.45
CA PRO A 209 -16.58 -4.31 -42.23
C PRO A 209 -17.32 -4.60 -40.92
N SER A 210 -18.30 -5.52 -40.95
CA SER A 210 -18.97 -6.06 -39.76
C SER A 210 -18.47 -7.46 -39.44
N ILE A 211 -18.45 -7.82 -38.16
CA ILE A 211 -18.16 -9.20 -37.72
C ILE A 211 -19.47 -9.84 -37.28
N HIS A 212 -19.76 -11.02 -37.84
CA HIS A 212 -20.93 -11.81 -37.49
C HIS A 212 -20.49 -13.04 -36.71
N MET A 213 -21.04 -13.22 -35.53
CA MET A 213 -20.77 -14.34 -34.64
C MET A 213 -22.01 -15.25 -34.58
N LEU A 214 -21.78 -16.56 -34.67
CA LEU A 214 -22.83 -17.58 -34.66
C LEU A 214 -22.48 -18.63 -33.61
N LYS A 215 -23.47 -19.03 -32.81
CA LYS A 215 -23.37 -20.16 -31.87
C LYS A 215 -24.20 -21.31 -32.41
N ALA A 216 -23.52 -22.39 -32.78
CA ALA A 216 -24.09 -23.62 -33.33
C ALA A 216 -23.98 -24.76 -32.32
#